data_AF-A0A6V6Z6U8-F1
#
_entry.id   AF-A0A6V6Z6U8-F1
#
_cell.length_a   1.000
_cell.length_b   1.000
_cell.length_c   1.000
_cell.angle_alpha   90.00
_cell.angle_beta   90.00
_cell.angle_gamma   90.00
#
_symmetry.space_group_name_H-M   'P 1'
#
loop_
_entity.id
_entity.type
_entity.pdbx_description
1 polymer ?
#
loop_
_entity_poly.entity_id
_entity_poly.type
_entity_poly.pdbx_seq_one_letter_code
_entity_poly.pdbx_strand_id
1 'polypeptide(L)'
;MKKLNIRVILFQLIGIIFLIHGMLQLRFYTVAEKFICATNHFQDQKSECWNRLFPTTEDISSFWPSIYIWIFLGLSAGVILISFLNWKYKFSSLNTILVSIVMYIIIRLKFFRKGVFSRLFDFFASSITDDFALRFIIGGITFTAFGIIVLWLSVNPKLFNFRKT
;
A
#
# COMPACT_ATOMS: atom_id res chain seq x y z
N MET A 1 5.85 -3.53 32.87
CA MET A 1 5.18 -3.30 31.57
C MET A 1 6.24 -2.92 30.54
N LYS A 2 6.26 -3.54 29.35
CA LYS A 2 7.18 -3.13 28.27
C LYS A 2 6.77 -1.75 27.76
N LYS A 3 7.71 -0.79 27.76
CA LYS A 3 7.46 0.58 27.31
C LYS A 3 7.04 0.61 25.83
N LEU A 4 6.05 1.44 25.55
CA LEU A 4 5.59 1.74 24.19
C LEU A 4 6.65 2.58 23.48
N ASN A 5 6.98 2.24 22.23
CA ASN A 5 8.00 2.95 21.46
C ASN A 5 7.35 3.66 20.27
N ILE A 6 7.01 4.93 20.46
CA ILE A 6 6.30 5.76 19.47
C ILE A 6 7.06 5.81 18.14
N ARG A 7 8.40 5.85 18.18
CA ARG A 7 9.22 5.93 16.98
C ARG A 7 9.11 4.66 16.14
N VAL A 8 9.18 3.50 16.77
CA VAL A 8 8.99 2.19 16.13
C VAL A 8 7.60 2.12 15.48
N ILE A 9 6.57 2.57 16.20
CA ILE A 9 5.19 2.61 15.71
C ILE A 9 5.06 3.49 14.47
N LEU A 10 5.68 4.68 14.46
CA LEU A 10 5.65 5.58 13.31
C LEU A 10 6.29 4.96 12.07
N PHE A 11 7.47 4.35 12.19
CA PHE A 11 8.11 3.63 11.09
C PHE A 11 7.28 2.42 10.62
N GLN A 12 6.65 1.72 11.56
CA GLN A 12 5.76 0.60 11.25
C GLN A 12 4.53 1.02 10.46
N LEU A 13 3.92 2.16 10.79
CA LEU A 13 2.83 2.76 10.03
C LEU A 13 3.26 3.11 8.60
N ILE A 14 4.39 3.82 8.46
CA ILE A 14 4.95 4.19 7.16
C ILE A 14 5.23 2.94 6.32
N GLY A 15 5.85 1.93 6.92
CA GLY A 15 6.17 0.67 6.26
C GLY A 15 4.95 -0.07 5.75
N ILE A 16 3.87 -0.17 6.54
CA ILE A 16 2.61 -0.78 6.08
C ILE A 16 1.99 0.04 4.95
N ILE A 17 1.98 1.37 5.04
CA ILE A 17 1.40 2.21 3.98
C ILE A 17 2.10 1.94 2.64
N PHE A 18 3.44 1.88 2.63
CA PHE A 18 4.19 1.52 1.42
C PHE A 18 3.94 0.09 0.96
N LEU A 19 3.86 -0.87 1.89
CA LEU A 19 3.57 -2.27 1.58
C LEU A 19 2.20 -2.43 0.90
N ILE A 20 1.16 -1.85 1.49
CA ILE A 20 -0.20 -1.84 0.92
C ILE A 20 -0.19 -1.18 -0.45
N HIS A 21 0.51 -0.05 -0.59
CA HIS A 21 0.57 0.66 -1.86
C HIS A 21 1.27 -0.16 -2.95
N GLY A 22 2.39 -0.80 -2.63
CA GLY A 22 3.11 -1.67 -3.55
C GLY A 22 2.26 -2.86 -4.00
N MET A 23 1.60 -3.55 -3.06
CA MET A 23 0.67 -4.64 -3.39
C MET A 23 -0.50 -4.18 -4.25
N LEU A 24 -1.05 -3.00 -3.99
CA LEU A 24 -2.14 -2.43 -4.78
C LEU A 24 -1.71 -2.13 -6.22
N GLN A 25 -0.48 -1.63 -6.42
CA GLN A 25 0.05 -1.39 -7.77
C GLN A 25 0.31 -2.69 -8.53
N LEU A 26 0.85 -3.72 -7.86
CA LEU A 26 0.96 -5.05 -8.45
C LEU A 26 -0.42 -5.59 -8.87
N ARG A 27 -1.46 -5.33 -8.08
CA ARG A 27 -2.84 -5.65 -8.47
C ARG A 27 -3.27 -4.86 -9.69
N PHE A 28 -3.04 -3.54 -9.73
CA PHE A 28 -3.39 -2.72 -10.89
C PHE A 28 -2.71 -3.19 -12.17
N TYR A 29 -1.46 -3.65 -12.10
CA TYR A 29 -0.80 -4.27 -13.25
C TYR A 29 -1.60 -5.46 -13.82
N THR A 30 -2.05 -6.39 -12.96
CA THR A 30 -2.81 -7.57 -13.42
C THR A 30 -4.16 -7.24 -14.07
N VAL A 31 -4.68 -6.04 -13.85
CA VAL A 31 -5.95 -5.55 -14.42
C VAL A 31 -5.77 -4.21 -15.13
N ALA A 32 -4.58 -3.93 -15.67
CA ALA A 32 -4.19 -2.60 -16.14
C ALA A 32 -5.16 -2.06 -17.20
N GLU A 33 -5.52 -2.87 -18.20
CA GLU A 33 -6.47 -2.47 -19.24
C GLU A 33 -7.84 -2.06 -18.66
N LYS A 34 -8.40 -2.88 -17.77
CA LYS A 34 -9.67 -2.58 -17.09
C LYS A 34 -9.56 -1.33 -16.22
N PHE A 35 -8.45 -1.16 -15.52
CA PHE A 35 -8.20 -0.02 -14.64
C PHE A 35 -8.02 1.30 -15.42
N ILE A 36 -7.24 1.31 -16.50
CA ILE A 36 -7.08 2.46 -17.40
C ILE A 36 -8.43 2.83 -18.01
N CYS A 37 -9.14 1.83 -18.54
CA CYS A 37 -10.43 2.05 -19.17
C CYS A 37 -11.44 2.67 -18.20
N ALA A 38 -11.48 2.18 -16.96
CA ALA A 38 -12.34 2.73 -15.93
C ALA A 38 -11.94 4.14 -15.51
N THR A 39 -10.65 4.39 -15.33
CA THR A 39 -10.15 5.72 -14.95
C THR A 39 -10.49 6.76 -16.01
N ASN A 40 -10.28 6.45 -17.29
CA ASN A 40 -10.64 7.33 -18.41
C ASN A 40 -12.15 7.54 -18.51
N HIS A 41 -12.95 6.49 -18.27
CA HIS A 41 -14.42 6.57 -18.28
C HIS A 41 -14.96 7.54 -17.23
N PHE A 42 -14.41 7.51 -16.01
CA PHE A 42 -14.86 8.37 -14.90
C PHE A 42 -14.27 9.79 -14.92
N GLN A 43 -13.29 10.08 -15.80
CA GLN A 43 -12.64 11.39 -15.94
C GLN A 43 -13.13 12.19 -17.17
N ASP A 44 -14.34 11.95 -17.65
CA ASP A 44 -15.03 12.67 -18.76
C ASP A 44 -14.77 12.19 -20.21
N GLN A 45 -14.21 10.99 -20.43
CA GLN A 45 -14.17 10.38 -21.77
C GLN A 45 -15.05 9.13 -21.84
N LYS A 46 -16.08 9.12 -22.70
CA LYS A 46 -16.75 7.88 -23.12
C LYS A 46 -15.72 6.97 -23.77
N SER A 47 -15.12 6.08 -22.98
CA SER A 47 -14.07 5.21 -23.46
C SER A 47 -14.68 4.06 -24.27
N GLU A 48 -14.26 3.91 -25.53
CA GLU A 48 -14.73 2.83 -26.42
C GLU A 48 -14.47 1.44 -25.83
N CYS A 49 -13.45 1.33 -24.98
CA CYS A 49 -13.12 0.12 -24.24
C CYS A 49 -14.14 -0.26 -23.16
N TRP A 50 -15.02 0.64 -22.72
CA TRP A 50 -15.91 0.41 -21.57
C TRP A 50 -16.87 -0.75 -21.83
N ASN A 51 -17.58 -0.72 -22.95
CA ASN A 51 -18.51 -1.79 -23.32
C ASN A 51 -17.81 -3.12 -23.61
N ARG A 52 -16.53 -3.08 -24.00
CA ARG A 52 -15.72 -4.27 -24.26
C ARG A 52 -15.21 -4.92 -22.98
N LEU A 53 -14.76 -4.12 -22.01
CA LEU A 53 -14.10 -4.58 -20.78
C LEU A 53 -15.05 -4.74 -19.58
N PHE A 54 -16.21 -4.07 -19.64
CA PHE A 54 -17.29 -4.09 -18.66
C PHE A 54 -18.65 -4.29 -19.36
N PRO A 55 -18.87 -5.45 -20.03
CA PRO A 55 -20.10 -5.70 -20.77
C PRO A 55 -21.32 -5.85 -19.84
N THR A 56 -21.12 -6.25 -18.58
CA THR A 56 -22.19 -6.45 -17.60
C THR A 56 -22.05 -5.51 -16.41
N THR A 57 -23.18 -5.23 -15.75
CA THR A 57 -23.20 -4.48 -14.48
C THR A 57 -22.52 -5.24 -13.34
N GLU A 58 -22.47 -6.58 -13.44
CA GLU A 58 -21.76 -7.46 -12.50
C GLU A 58 -20.23 -7.30 -12.60
N ASP A 59 -19.69 -7.10 -13.79
CA ASP A 59 -18.25 -6.84 -13.98
C ASP A 59 -17.82 -5.54 -13.27
N ILE A 60 -18.65 -4.50 -13.33
CA ILE A 60 -18.39 -3.20 -12.69
C ILE A 60 -18.49 -3.34 -11.16
N SER A 61 -19.54 -4.01 -10.68
CA SER A 61 -19.80 -4.14 -9.25
C SER A 61 -18.79 -5.04 -8.55
N SER A 62 -18.21 -6.03 -9.26
CA SER A 62 -17.18 -6.93 -8.73
C SER A 62 -15.75 -6.39 -8.84
N PHE A 63 -15.47 -5.52 -9.82
CA PHE A 63 -14.13 -4.99 -10.08
C PHE A 63 -13.53 -4.21 -8.91
N TRP A 64 -14.27 -3.22 -8.38
CA TRP A 64 -13.78 -2.39 -7.28
C TRP A 64 -13.59 -3.19 -5.97
N PRO A 65 -14.54 -4.03 -5.52
CA PRO A 65 -14.31 -4.94 -4.40
C PRO A 65 -13.09 -5.85 -4.59
N SER A 66 -12.88 -6.36 -5.81
CA SER A 66 -11.71 -7.18 -6.16
C SER A 66 -10.38 -6.41 -6.03
N ILE A 67 -10.39 -5.09 -6.12
CA ILE A 67 -9.23 -4.24 -5.83
C ILE A 67 -9.11 -4.00 -4.31
N TYR A 68 -10.21 -3.66 -3.63
CA TYR A 68 -10.18 -3.33 -2.20
C TYR A 68 -9.76 -4.51 -1.31
N ILE A 69 -10.03 -5.75 -1.71
CA ILE A 69 -9.57 -6.93 -0.97
C ILE A 69 -8.03 -6.96 -0.85
N TRP A 70 -7.29 -6.42 -1.83
CA TRP A 70 -5.83 -6.34 -1.77
C TRP A 70 -5.31 -5.36 -0.73
N ILE A 71 -6.06 -4.31 -0.41
CA ILE A 71 -5.73 -3.41 0.69
C ILE A 71 -5.81 -4.17 2.02
N PHE A 72 -6.85 -5.00 2.18
CA PHE A 72 -7.00 -5.83 3.35
C PHE A 72 -5.91 -6.91 3.45
N LEU A 73 -5.55 -7.55 2.33
CA LEU A 73 -4.44 -8.51 2.26
C LEU A 73 -3.09 -7.85 2.58
N GLY A 74 -2.84 -6.63 2.10
CA GLY A 74 -1.63 -5.89 2.43
C GLY A 74 -1.57 -5.50 3.90
N LEU A 75 -2.71 -5.11 4.49
CA LEU A 75 -2.81 -4.85 5.93
C LEU A 75 -2.51 -6.11 6.73
N SER A 76 -3.15 -7.24 6.41
CA SER A 76 -2.97 -8.49 7.16
C SER A 76 -1.53 -8.99 7.05
N ALA A 77 -0.92 -8.94 5.85
CA ALA A 77 0.49 -9.24 5.66
C ALA A 77 1.39 -8.33 6.50
N GLY A 78 1.14 -7.01 6.49
CA GLY A 78 1.88 -6.04 7.29
C GLY A 78 1.79 -6.28 8.80
N VAL A 79 0.59 -6.59 9.31
CA VAL A 79 0.36 -6.90 10.73
C VAL A 79 1.06 -8.19 11.13
N ILE A 80 1.03 -9.23 10.31
CA ILE A 80 1.76 -10.49 10.54
C ILE A 80 3.27 -10.21 10.61
N LEU A 81 3.79 -9.44 9.65
CA LEU A 81 5.21 -9.12 9.58
C LEU A 81 5.68 -8.31 10.80
N ILE A 82 4.92 -7.29 11.20
CA ILE A 82 5.21 -6.51 12.41
C ILE A 82 5.11 -7.36 13.67
N SER A 83 4.11 -8.24 13.77
CA SER A 83 3.96 -9.14 14.92
C SER A 83 5.20 -10.02 15.07
N PHE A 84 5.67 -10.60 13.96
CA PHE A 84 6.89 -11.40 13.92
C PHE A 84 8.12 -10.57 14.31
N LEU A 85 8.31 -9.38 13.74
CA LEU A 85 9.45 -8.51 14.06
C LEU A 85 9.41 -8.04 15.53
N ASN A 86 8.27 -7.59 16.02
CA ASN A 86 8.12 -7.15 17.41
C ASN A 86 8.38 -8.29 18.40
N TRP A 87 7.94 -9.52 18.08
CA TRP A 87 8.24 -10.70 18.87
C TRP A 87 9.74 -11.02 18.86
N LYS A 88 10.37 -11.07 17.68
CA LYS A 88 11.80 -11.40 17.50
C LYS A 88 12.72 -10.42 18.25
N TYR A 89 12.42 -9.13 18.18
CA TYR A 89 13.21 -8.06 18.81
C TYR A 89 12.72 -7.68 20.22
N LYS A 90 11.82 -8.48 20.81
CA LYS A 90 11.27 -8.32 22.17
C LYS A 90 10.55 -6.99 22.43
N PHE A 91 10.08 -6.29 21.39
CA PHE A 91 9.19 -5.13 21.55
C PHE A 91 7.84 -5.52 22.18
N SER A 92 7.06 -4.51 22.61
CA SER A 92 5.74 -4.73 23.17
C SER A 92 4.73 -5.08 22.08
N SER A 93 3.87 -6.08 22.31
CA SER A 93 2.74 -6.41 21.43
C SER A 93 1.75 -5.25 21.27
N LEU A 94 1.72 -4.33 22.25
CA LEU A 94 0.94 -3.09 22.18
C LEU A 94 1.31 -2.24 20.96
N ASN A 95 2.57 -2.30 20.49
CA ASN A 95 2.97 -1.58 19.28
C ASN A 95 2.18 -2.09 18.06
N THR A 96 2.12 -3.41 17.88
CA THR A 96 1.35 -4.04 16.80
C THR A 96 -0.13 -3.67 16.89
N ILE A 97 -0.72 -3.76 18.08
CA ILE A 97 -2.15 -3.45 18.29
C ILE A 97 -2.45 -2.00 17.91
N LEU A 98 -1.62 -1.05 18.38
CA LEU A 98 -1.81 0.36 18.08
C LEU A 98 -1.65 0.65 16.58
N VAL A 99 -0.64 0.05 15.94
CA VAL A 99 -0.43 0.16 14.48
C VAL A 99 -1.65 -0.36 13.72
N SER A 100 -2.18 -1.53 14.08
CA SER A 100 -3.37 -2.11 13.45
C SER A 100 -4.60 -1.21 13.57
N ILE A 101 -4.84 -0.63 14.75
CA ILE A 101 -5.96 0.29 14.99
C ILE A 101 -5.83 1.54 14.13
N VAL A 102 -4.66 2.17 14.15
CA VAL A 102 -4.40 3.39 13.36
C VAL A 102 -4.54 3.10 11.86
N MET A 103 -3.99 1.99 11.38
CA MET A 103 -4.13 1.59 9.97
C MET A 103 -5.58 1.30 9.59
N TYR A 104 -6.36 0.67 10.46
CA TYR A 104 -7.79 0.46 10.22
C TYR A 104 -8.54 1.78 10.04
N ILE A 105 -8.24 2.78 10.89
CA ILE A 105 -8.81 4.13 10.76
C ILE A 105 -8.39 4.77 9.43
N ILE A 106 -7.11 4.71 9.06
CA ILE A 106 -6.61 5.25 7.79
C ILE A 106 -7.33 4.63 6.58
N ILE A 107 -7.54 3.32 6.60
CA ILE A 107 -8.27 2.60 5.54
C ILE A 107 -9.73 3.05 5.48
N ARG A 108 -10.41 3.17 6.63
CA ARG A 108 -11.80 3.66 6.71
C ARG A 108 -11.96 5.08 6.19
N LEU A 109 -10.94 5.93 6.34
CA LEU A 109 -10.90 7.29 5.78
C LEU A 109 -10.70 7.31 4.25
N LYS A 110 -10.70 6.14 3.58
CA LYS A 110 -10.52 5.98 2.13
C LYS A 110 -9.21 6.60 1.63
N PHE A 111 -8.17 6.63 2.47
CA PHE A 111 -6.88 7.23 2.18
C PHE A 111 -6.25 6.65 0.91
N PHE A 112 -6.26 5.32 0.78
CA PHE A 112 -5.75 4.60 -0.40
C PHE A 112 -6.58 4.76 -1.67
N ARG A 113 -7.83 5.25 -1.56
CA ARG A 113 -8.71 5.52 -2.72
C ARG A 113 -8.47 6.90 -3.33
N LYS A 114 -8.05 7.89 -2.53
CA LYS A 114 -8.03 9.31 -2.91
C LYS A 114 -6.91 9.74 -3.87
N GLY A 115 -6.14 8.81 -4.44
CA GLY A 115 -5.09 9.14 -5.43
C GLY A 115 -3.96 10.05 -4.91
N VAL A 116 -3.85 10.26 -3.59
CA VAL A 116 -2.77 11.08 -3.01
C VAL A 116 -1.41 10.43 -3.31
N PHE A 117 -1.33 9.11 -3.13
CA PHE A 117 -0.16 8.33 -3.49
C PHE A 117 -0.01 8.14 -5.00
N SER A 118 -1.11 8.14 -5.78
CA SER A 118 -1.00 7.99 -7.23
C SER A 118 -0.27 9.17 -7.86
N ARG A 119 -0.44 10.42 -7.37
CA ARG A 119 0.34 11.56 -7.88
C ARG A 119 1.83 11.48 -7.56
N LEU A 120 2.18 11.11 -6.33
CA LEU A 120 3.59 10.92 -5.95
C LEU A 120 4.23 9.80 -6.78
N PHE A 121 3.44 8.78 -7.08
CA PHE A 121 3.85 7.69 -7.93
C PHE A 121 3.96 8.08 -9.40
N ASP A 122 3.00 8.79 -9.97
CA ASP A 122 3.03 9.23 -11.37
C ASP A 122 4.28 10.07 -11.63
N PHE A 123 4.68 10.91 -10.67
CA PHE A 123 5.94 11.64 -10.71
C PHE A 123 7.17 10.71 -10.76
N PHE A 124 7.23 9.71 -9.88
CA PHE A 124 8.34 8.78 -9.84
C PHE A 124 8.39 7.85 -11.06
N ALA A 125 7.23 7.33 -11.49
CA ALA A 125 7.11 6.33 -12.53
C ALA A 125 7.22 6.91 -13.94
N SER A 126 6.75 8.14 -14.17
CA SER A 126 6.96 8.85 -15.44
C SER A 126 8.43 9.13 -15.73
N SER A 127 9.28 9.16 -14.71
CA SER A 127 10.72 9.29 -14.87
C SER A 127 11.41 7.99 -15.33
N ILE A 128 10.72 6.83 -15.29
CA ILE A 128 11.32 5.51 -15.55
C ILE A 128 10.88 4.94 -16.90
N THR A 129 9.60 5.03 -17.24
CA THR A 129 9.07 4.46 -18.48
C THR A 129 7.78 5.17 -18.91
N ASP A 130 7.46 5.14 -20.19
CA ASP A 130 6.21 5.67 -20.74
C ASP A 130 5.08 4.64 -20.78
N ASP A 131 5.40 3.34 -20.66
CA ASP A 131 4.41 2.28 -20.64
C ASP A 131 3.69 2.19 -19.28
N PHE A 132 2.37 2.35 -19.30
CA PHE A 132 1.55 2.42 -18.07
C PHE A 132 1.54 1.10 -17.28
N ALA A 133 1.59 -0.05 -17.96
CA ALA A 133 1.62 -1.35 -17.28
C ALA A 133 2.97 -1.57 -16.60
N LEU A 134 4.08 -1.25 -17.28
CA LEU A 134 5.42 -1.32 -16.70
C LEU A 134 5.59 -0.38 -15.51
N ARG A 135 4.99 0.81 -15.55
CA ARG A 135 4.96 1.72 -14.38
C ARG A 135 4.44 0.98 -13.15
N PHE A 136 3.27 0.33 -13.23
CA PHE A 136 2.69 -0.38 -12.08
C PHE A 136 3.52 -1.56 -11.57
N ILE A 137 4.19 -2.31 -12.46
CA ILE A 137 5.07 -3.40 -12.02
C ILE A 137 6.25 -2.82 -11.24
N ILE A 138 6.96 -1.87 -11.84
CA ILE A 138 8.18 -1.30 -11.26
C ILE A 138 7.85 -0.60 -9.94
N GLY A 139 6.78 0.20 -9.94
CA GLY A 139 6.24 0.82 -8.74
C GLY A 139 5.85 -0.19 -7.67
N GLY A 140 5.12 -1.23 -8.06
CA GLY A 140 4.65 -2.25 -7.15
C GLY A 140 5.79 -2.97 -6.46
N ILE A 141 6.82 -3.35 -7.21
CA ILE A 141 8.03 -3.99 -6.67
C ILE A 141 8.80 -3.01 -5.78
N THR A 142 9.05 -1.78 -6.24
CA THR A 142 9.84 -0.79 -5.51
C THR A 142 9.18 -0.39 -4.19
N PHE A 143 7.88 -0.07 -4.18
CA PHE A 143 7.18 0.27 -2.94
C PHE A 143 7.01 -0.91 -2.00
N THR A 144 6.79 -2.12 -2.52
CA THR A 144 6.75 -3.33 -1.68
C THR A 144 8.10 -3.55 -1.01
N ALA A 145 9.20 -3.50 -1.76
CA ALA A 145 10.55 -3.62 -1.23
C ALA A 145 10.86 -2.52 -0.22
N PHE A 146 10.51 -1.26 -0.52
CA PHE A 146 10.69 -0.14 0.38
C PHE A 146 9.90 -0.30 1.68
N GLY A 147 8.63 -0.73 1.59
CA GLY A 147 7.80 -1.05 2.75
C GLY A 147 8.43 -2.11 3.63
N ILE A 148 8.91 -3.22 3.05
CA ILE A 148 9.60 -4.29 3.79
C ILE A 148 10.88 -3.77 4.45
N ILE A 149 11.69 -3.01 3.73
CA ILE A 149 12.92 -2.40 4.25
C ILE A 149 12.59 -1.48 5.44
N VAL A 150 11.61 -0.59 5.30
CA VAL A 150 11.20 0.31 6.39
C VAL A 150 10.71 -0.47 7.60
N LEU A 151 9.91 -1.53 7.41
CA LEU A 151 9.46 -2.39 8.50
C LEU A 151 10.64 -3.09 9.20
N TRP A 152 11.62 -3.58 8.44
CA TRP A 152 12.82 -4.19 9.02
C TRP A 152 13.70 -3.17 9.77
N LEU A 153 13.88 -1.98 9.19
CA LEU A 153 14.63 -0.89 9.83
C LEU A 153 13.93 -0.38 11.09
N SER A 154 12.59 -0.46 11.15
CA SER A 154 11.78 -0.04 12.31
C SER A 154 12.16 -0.73 13.61
N VAL A 155 12.70 -1.95 13.54
CA VAL A 155 13.12 -2.75 14.70
C VAL A 155 14.63 -2.83 14.88
N ASN A 156 15.42 -2.23 13.98
CA ASN A 156 16.87 -2.30 14.03
C ASN A 156 17.45 -1.28 15.03
N PRO A 157 18.02 -1.72 16.17
CA PRO A 157 18.46 -0.82 17.24
C PRO A 157 19.57 0.15 16.81
N LYS A 158 20.35 -0.18 15.77
CA LYS A 158 21.46 0.66 15.29
C LYS A 158 21.00 1.99 14.69
N LEU A 159 19.81 2.02 14.06
CA LEU A 159 19.22 3.26 13.53
C LEU A 159 18.66 4.18 14.62
N PHE A 160 18.45 3.65 15.82
CA PHE A 160 17.83 4.37 16.93
C PHE A 160 18.83 4.81 18.00
N ASN A 161 20.10 4.39 17.91
CA ASN A 161 21.22 4.93 18.68
C ASN A 161 21.73 6.25 18.07
N PHE A 162 20.84 7.22 17.91
CA PHE A 162 21.30 8.61 17.94
C PHE A 162 21.59 8.91 19.40
N ARG A 163 22.88 8.87 19.75
CA ARG A 163 23.41 9.34 21.03
C ARG A 163 22.67 10.62 21.41
N LYS A 164 22.17 10.66 22.65
CA LYS A 164 21.99 11.91 23.38
C LYS A 164 23.28 12.71 23.21
N THR A 165 23.24 13.73 22.38
CA THR A 165 24.22 14.80 22.36
C THR A 165 23.45 16.04 22.80
#